data_AF-A0AAT9T6M8-F1
#
_entry.id   AF-A0AAT9T6M8-F1
#
_cell.length_a   1.000
_cell.length_b   1.000
_cell.length_c   1.000
_cell.angle_alpha   90.00
_cell.angle_beta   90.00
_cell.angle_gamma   90.00
#
_symmetry.space_group_name_H-M   'P 1'
#
loop_
_entity.id
_entity.type
_entity.pdbx_description
1 polymer ?
#
loop_
_entity_poly.entity_id
_entity_poly.type
_entity_poly.pdbx_seq_one_letter_code
_entity_poly.pdbx_strand_id
1 'polypeptide(L)'
;MKRGTCQRVSNEPRGDSCAPGLTSGRIEFAAAELSGGTVDFSIVAFSGGTVDFRGAELTGSTIDFSIVAFSGGTVDFRGAELTGSTIDFDNVFIRATCTIAWGPLPEIPVNQP
;
A
#
# COMPACT_ATOMS: atom_id res chain seq x y z
N MET A 1 -6.70 7.67 -21.61
CA MET A 1 -6.90 6.26 -21.22
C MET A 1 -5.61 5.46 -21.40
N LYS A 2 -4.76 5.35 -20.37
CA LYS A 2 -3.78 4.26 -20.31
C LYS A 2 -4.35 3.22 -19.35
N ARG A 3 -4.96 2.17 -19.90
CA ARG A 3 -5.38 0.99 -19.14
C ARG A 3 -4.11 0.25 -18.76
N GLY A 4 -3.61 0.46 -17.55
CA GLY A 4 -2.48 -0.27 -17.00
C GLY A 4 -2.98 -1.52 -16.31
N THR A 5 -2.85 -2.68 -16.94
CA THR A 5 -3.02 -3.96 -16.27
C THR A 5 -1.93 -4.06 -15.19
N CYS A 6 -2.31 -4.08 -13.91
CA CYS A 6 -1.35 -4.19 -12.82
C CYS A 6 -0.84 -5.64 -12.75
N GLN A 7 0.16 -5.95 -13.58
CA GLN A 7 0.91 -7.20 -13.51
C GLN A 7 1.68 -7.23 -12.19
N ARG A 8 1.54 -8.35 -11.48
CA ARG A 8 2.37 -8.85 -10.36
C ARG A 8 3.64 -8.03 -10.14
N VAL A 9 3.82 -7.49 -8.94
CA VAL A 9 5.11 -6.93 -8.49
C VAL A 9 6.08 -8.11 -8.31
N SER A 10 6.61 -8.62 -9.43
CA SER A 10 7.63 -9.67 -9.44
C SER A 10 8.97 -9.05 -9.09
N ASN A 11 9.29 -9.00 -7.80
CA ASN A 11 10.66 -8.83 -7.36
C ASN A 11 11.34 -10.20 -7.49
N GLU A 12 12.10 -10.43 -8.57
CA GLU A 12 12.86 -11.68 -8.73
C GLU A 12 13.95 -11.78 -7.64
N PRO A 13 14.06 -12.90 -6.91
CA PRO A 13 15.02 -13.04 -5.83
C PRO A 13 16.42 -13.31 -6.41
N ARG A 14 17.34 -12.37 -6.24
CA ARG A 14 18.78 -12.65 -6.39
C ARG A 14 19.41 -12.79 -5.01
N GLY A 15 19.60 -14.03 -4.58
CA GLY A 15 20.51 -14.40 -3.49
C GLY A 15 19.86 -14.51 -2.11
N ASP A 16 19.61 -15.75 -1.70
CA ASP A 16 19.92 -16.27 -0.36
C ASP A 16 19.40 -15.47 0.86
N SER A 17 18.08 -15.30 0.99
CA SER A 17 17.43 -15.11 2.29
C SER A 17 15.93 -15.39 2.20
N CYS A 18 15.42 -16.26 3.08
CA CYS A 18 14.11 -16.94 2.99
C CYS A 18 12.87 -16.07 3.30
N ALA A 19 12.82 -14.81 2.90
CA ALA A 19 11.57 -14.05 2.86
C ALA A 19 11.63 -12.99 1.72
N PRO A 20 10.58 -12.85 0.89
CA PRO A 20 10.49 -11.71 -0.02
C PRO A 20 10.46 -10.43 0.83
N GLY A 21 11.52 -9.64 0.75
CA GLY A 21 11.67 -8.42 1.54
C GLY A 21 11.97 -7.22 0.67
N LEU A 22 11.33 -6.08 0.98
CA LEU A 22 11.67 -4.79 0.41
C LEU A 22 12.67 -4.10 1.35
N THR A 23 13.93 -4.02 0.94
CA THR A 23 15.01 -3.42 1.74
C THR A 23 15.27 -1.96 1.40
N SER A 24 15.09 -1.56 0.13
CA SER A 24 15.34 -0.17 -0.33
C SER A 24 14.62 0.18 -1.64
N GLY A 25 13.56 -0.55 -2.00
CA GLY A 25 12.80 -0.31 -3.23
C GLY A 25 11.66 0.70 -3.06
N ARG A 26 11.18 1.26 -4.17
CA ARG A 26 9.95 2.05 -4.21
C ARG A 26 8.90 1.31 -5.03
N ILE A 27 7.71 1.15 -4.48
CA ILE A 27 6.56 0.62 -5.19
C ILE A 27 5.63 1.80 -5.46
N GLU A 28 5.47 2.17 -6.74
CA GLU A 28 4.72 3.35 -7.16
C GLU A 28 3.36 2.96 -7.74
N PHE A 29 2.30 3.40 -7.07
CA PHE A 29 0.91 3.40 -7.53
C PHE A 29 0.33 4.82 -7.53
N ALA A 30 1.19 5.84 -7.53
CA ALA A 30 0.75 7.23 -7.51
C ALA A 30 -0.12 7.51 -8.75
N ALA A 31 -1.31 8.10 -8.55
CA ALA A 31 -2.31 8.33 -9.58
C ALA A 31 -2.75 7.07 -10.37
N ALA A 32 -2.61 5.88 -9.78
CA ALA A 32 -3.08 4.64 -10.39
C ALA A 32 -4.58 4.47 -10.19
N GLU A 33 -5.28 4.02 -11.23
CA GLU A 33 -6.67 3.58 -11.17
C GLU A 33 -6.70 2.06 -10.96
N LEU A 34 -7.11 1.61 -9.77
CA LEU A 34 -7.26 0.22 -9.39
C LEU A 34 -8.75 -0.12 -9.31
N SER A 35 -9.24 -0.89 -10.28
CA SER A 35 -10.64 -1.32 -10.35
C SER A 35 -10.78 -2.84 -10.22
N GLY A 36 -11.44 -3.29 -9.15
CA GLY A 36 -11.82 -4.70 -8.97
C GLY A 36 -10.66 -5.69 -8.81
N GLY A 37 -9.50 -5.23 -8.34
CA GLY A 37 -8.28 -6.05 -8.23
C GLY A 37 -7.82 -6.27 -6.79
N THR A 38 -7.07 -7.34 -6.56
CA THR A 38 -6.36 -7.58 -5.30
C THR A 38 -4.88 -7.24 -5.46
N VAL A 39 -4.38 -6.36 -4.61
CA VAL A 39 -2.94 -6.07 -4.47
C VAL A 39 -2.46 -6.74 -3.18
N ASP A 40 -1.70 -7.81 -3.32
CA ASP A 40 -1.25 -8.65 -2.22
C ASP A 40 0.20 -8.32 -1.82
N PHE A 41 0.37 -7.81 -0.61
CA PHE A 41 1.64 -7.60 0.08
C PHE A 41 1.78 -8.50 1.31
N SER A 42 0.91 -9.51 1.47
CA SER A 42 0.92 -10.38 2.64
C SER A 42 2.26 -11.12 2.79
N ILE A 43 2.67 -11.35 4.05
CA ILE A 43 3.89 -12.13 4.38
C ILE A 43 5.19 -11.49 3.83
N VAL A 44 5.18 -10.19 3.49
CA VAL A 44 6.37 -9.44 3.08
C VAL A 44 7.06 -8.80 4.29
N ALA A 45 8.39 -8.73 4.24
CA ALA A 45 9.18 -7.97 5.20
C ALA A 45 9.65 -6.64 4.59
N PHE A 46 9.09 -5.51 5.03
CA PHE A 46 9.60 -4.18 4.67
C PHE A 46 10.67 -3.79 5.68
N SER A 47 11.93 -3.73 5.27
CA SER A 47 13.05 -3.23 6.08
C SER A 47 13.49 -1.82 5.67
N GLY A 48 12.90 -1.31 4.59
CA GLY A 48 13.03 0.05 4.09
C GLY A 48 12.21 0.20 2.81
N GLY A 49 12.24 1.40 2.23
CA GLY A 49 11.52 1.68 0.97
C GLY A 49 10.19 2.40 1.15
N THR A 50 9.55 2.73 0.03
CA THR A 50 8.33 3.54 0.00
C THR A 50 7.28 2.88 -0.87
N VAL A 51 6.07 2.69 -0.35
CA VAL A 51 4.89 2.32 -1.11
C VAL A 51 4.03 3.58 -1.28
N ASP A 52 3.91 4.06 -2.51
CA ASP A 52 3.30 5.35 -2.82
C ASP A 52 1.98 5.16 -3.56
N PHE A 53 0.87 5.42 -2.87
CA PHE A 53 -0.50 5.44 -3.41
C PHE A 53 -1.06 6.86 -3.54
N ARG A 54 -0.22 7.90 -3.55
CA ARG A 54 -0.72 9.28 -3.58
C ARG A 54 -1.58 9.53 -4.81
N GLY A 55 -2.79 10.02 -4.60
CA GLY A 55 -3.74 10.28 -5.68
C GLY A 55 -4.28 9.04 -6.38
N ALA A 56 -4.06 7.83 -5.84
CA ALA A 56 -4.59 6.60 -6.44
C ALA A 56 -6.11 6.52 -6.26
N GLU A 57 -6.81 6.07 -7.30
CA GLU A 57 -8.25 5.80 -7.27
C GLU A 57 -8.47 4.29 -7.14
N LEU A 58 -8.96 3.86 -5.98
CA LEU A 58 -9.22 2.46 -5.67
C LEU A 58 -10.73 2.22 -5.62
N THR A 59 -11.26 1.56 -6.64
CA THR A 59 -12.68 1.19 -6.71
C THR A 59 -12.86 -0.33 -6.63
N GLY A 60 -13.57 -0.81 -5.60
CA GLY A 60 -13.83 -2.24 -5.42
C GLY A 60 -12.56 -3.10 -5.31
N SER A 61 -11.44 -2.51 -4.89
CA SER A 61 -10.14 -3.19 -4.83
C SER A 61 -9.81 -3.60 -3.40
N THR A 62 -9.02 -4.66 -3.27
CA THR A 62 -8.51 -5.15 -1.97
C THR A 62 -7.01 -4.99 -1.93
N ILE A 63 -6.48 -4.24 -0.98
CA ILE A 63 -5.03 -4.21 -0.70
C ILE A 63 -4.78 -4.97 0.60
N ASP A 64 -3.97 -6.01 0.53
CA ASP A 64 -3.69 -6.90 1.65
C ASP A 64 -2.26 -6.67 2.17
N PHE A 65 -2.12 -6.17 3.40
CA PHE A 65 -0.86 -6.08 4.15
C PHE A 65 -0.85 -7.03 5.36
N SER A 66 -1.63 -8.10 5.32
CA SER A 66 -1.72 -9.04 6.44
C SER A 66 -0.39 -9.75 6.70
N ILE A 67 -0.07 -9.96 7.98
CA ILE A 67 1.14 -10.69 8.42
C ILE A 67 2.44 -10.03 7.88
N VAL A 68 2.42 -8.72 7.61
CA VAL A 68 3.59 -7.98 7.15
C VAL A 68 4.46 -7.56 8.33
N ALA A 69 5.78 -7.64 8.15
CA ALA A 69 6.75 -7.10 9.10
C ALA A 69 7.36 -5.78 8.59
N PHE A 70 6.99 -4.65 9.21
CA PHE A 70 7.61 -3.35 8.95
C PHE A 70 8.74 -3.08 9.95
N SER A 71 9.98 -3.09 9.48
CA SER A 71 11.21 -2.69 10.18
C SER A 71 11.81 -1.40 9.63
N GLY A 72 11.07 -0.70 8.77
CA GLY A 72 11.44 0.59 8.17
C GLY A 72 10.53 0.92 6.98
N GLY A 73 10.54 2.18 6.54
CA GLY A 73 9.87 2.61 5.31
C GLY A 73 8.61 3.44 5.51
N THR A 74 7.96 3.76 4.39
CA THR A 74 6.78 4.64 4.34
C THR A 74 5.72 4.07 3.42
N VAL A 75 4.47 4.03 3.88
CA VAL A 75 3.29 3.76 3.05
C VAL A 75 2.47 5.05 2.99
N ASP A 76 2.25 5.59 1.79
CA ASP A 76 1.65 6.91 1.59
C ASP A 76 0.36 6.82 0.77
N PHE A 77 -0.76 7.05 1.43
CA PHE A 77 -2.11 7.09 0.85
C PHE A 77 -2.64 8.53 0.73
N ARG A 78 -1.78 9.56 0.78
CA ARG A 78 -2.27 10.94 0.75
C ARG A 78 -2.98 11.26 -0.55
N GLY A 79 -4.25 11.65 -0.43
CA GLY A 79 -5.11 11.94 -1.58
C GLY A 79 -5.56 10.71 -2.35
N ALA A 80 -5.35 9.50 -1.82
CA ALA A 80 -5.95 8.30 -2.41
C ALA A 80 -7.47 8.30 -2.15
N GLU A 81 -8.26 7.94 -3.15
CA GLU A 81 -9.70 7.77 -3.06
C GLU A 81 -10.04 6.28 -2.98
N LEU A 82 -10.82 5.90 -1.96
CA LEU A 82 -11.24 4.51 -1.76
C LEU A 82 -12.77 4.43 -1.87
N THR A 83 -13.27 3.83 -2.95
CA THR A 83 -14.70 3.61 -3.17
C THR A 83 -15.01 2.11 -3.13
N GLY A 84 -15.66 1.65 -2.06
CA GLY A 84 -15.98 0.22 -1.89
C GLY A 84 -14.74 -0.69 -1.86
N SER A 85 -13.57 -0.13 -1.56
CA SER A 85 -12.28 -0.82 -1.47
C SER A 85 -11.95 -1.15 -0.01
N THR A 86 -11.14 -2.18 0.20
CA THR A 86 -10.68 -2.59 1.54
C THR A 86 -9.16 -2.61 1.57
N ILE A 87 -8.58 -2.05 2.64
CA ILE A 87 -7.15 -2.19 2.93
C ILE A 87 -7.02 -2.91 4.25
N ASP A 88 -6.37 -4.05 4.24
CA ASP A 88 -6.19 -4.91 5.41
C ASP A 88 -4.77 -4.74 5.97
N PHE A 89 -4.67 -4.53 7.29
CA PHE A 89 -3.43 -4.46 8.06
C PHE A 89 -3.46 -5.44 9.25
N ASP A 90 -4.23 -6.51 9.17
CA ASP A 90 -4.33 -7.48 10.24
C ASP A 90 -3.00 -8.21 10.50
N ASN A 91 -2.72 -8.49 11.77
CA ASN A 91 -1.48 -9.14 12.21
C ASN A 91 -0.18 -8.47 11.70
N VAL A 92 -0.19 -7.15 11.51
CA VAL A 92 1.02 -6.39 11.14
C VAL A 92 1.98 -6.26 12.31
N PHE A 93 3.26 -6.54 12.07
CA PHE A 93 4.34 -6.40 13.05
C PHE A 93 5.24 -5.20 12.72
N ILE A 94 5.19 -4.16 13.56
CA ILE A 94 6.08 -3.00 13.45
C ILE A 94 7.29 -3.21 14.37
N ARG A 95 8.46 -3.46 13.79
CA ARG A 95 9.73 -3.71 14.49
C ARG A 95 10.63 -2.48 14.60
N ALA A 96 10.42 -1.46 13.79
CA ALA A 96 11.12 -0.17 13.88
C ALA A 96 10.20 0.97 13.38
N THR A 97 10.73 2.17 13.16
CA THR A 97 9.95 3.31 12.66
C THR A 97 9.36 3.02 11.27
N CYS A 98 8.04 2.85 11.21
CA CYS A 98 7.25 2.81 9.99
C CYS A 98 6.29 3.99 9.99
N THR A 99 6.17 4.68 8.85
CA THR A 99 5.20 5.77 8.69
C THR A 99 4.12 5.33 7.72
N ILE A 100 2.88 5.25 8.21
CA ILE A 100 1.71 5.12 7.35
C ILE A 100 1.05 6.50 7.29
N ALA A 101 1.23 7.18 6.16
CA ALA A 101 0.67 8.50 5.92
C ALA A 101 -0.68 8.34 5.22
N TRP A 102 -1.74 8.75 5.90
CA TRP A 102 -3.08 8.84 5.32
C TRP A 102 -3.35 10.26 4.82
N GLY A 103 -4.25 10.39 3.85
CA GLY A 103 -4.72 11.68 3.34
C GLY A 103 -5.37 12.54 4.42
N PRO A 104 -5.60 13.84 4.12
CA PRO A 104 -6.36 14.69 5.02
C PRO A 104 -7.72 14.04 5.26
N LEU A 105 -8.07 13.85 6.54
CA LEU A 105 -9.42 13.41 6.89
C LEU A 105 -10.40 14.40 6.21
N PRO A 106 -11.47 13.90 5.56
CA PRO A 106 -12.45 14.79 4.95
C PRO A 106 -12.89 15.80 6.00
N GLU A 107 -13.06 17.07 5.60
CA GLU A 107 -13.65 18.06 6.50
C GLU A 107 -14.99 17.51 6.97
N ILE A 108 -15.11 17.24 8.28
CA ILE A 108 -16.38 16.88 8.88
C ILE A 108 -17.21 18.15 8.80
N PRO A 109 -18.24 18.23 7.94
CA PRO A 109 -19.05 19.42 7.87
C PRO A 109 -19.64 19.64 9.26
N VAL A 110 -19.38 20.81 9.84
CA VAL A 110 -19.99 21.23 11.10
C VAL A 110 -21.50 21.12 10.89
N ASN A 111 -22.15 20.33 11.76
CA ASN A 111 -23.60 20.12 11.84
C ASN A 111 -24.34 21.35 11.31
N GLN A 112 -24.84 21.29 10.08
CA GLN A 112 -25.69 22.34 9.55
C GLN A 112 -27.07 22.20 10.22
N PRO A 113 -27.67 23.31 10.67
CA PRO A 113 -28.86 23.30 11.53
C PRO A 113 -30.09 22.64 10.89
#